data_AF-A0A326QMZ2-F1
#
_entry.id   AF-A0A326QMZ2-F1
#
_cell.length_a   1.000
_cell.length_b   1.000
_cell.length_c   1.000
_cell.angle_alpha   90.00
_cell.angle_beta   90.00
_cell.angle_gamma   90.00
#
_symmetry.space_group_name_H-M   'P 1'
#
loop_
_entity.id
_entity.type
_entity.pdbx_description
1 polymer ?
#
loop_
_entity_poly.entity_id
_entity_poly.type
_entity_poly.pdbx_seq_one_letter_code
_entity_poly.pdbx_strand_id
1 'polypeptide(L)'
;MAIAGPDGVDAAIAAGLDLDGSPIPAEMLSLYREVMELEAQRARSGVKKSMRNRVVKTGAKHFDQASLDARLKAAGWDGLKDKEIAFFYG
;
A
#
# COMPACT_ATOMS: atom_id res chain seq x y z
N MET A 1 0.36 -16.64 18.06
CA MET A 1 1.05 -16.66 16.75
C MET A 1 1.18 -15.19 16.34
N ALA A 2 2.39 -14.64 16.27
CA ALA A 2 2.54 -13.25 15.83
C ALA A 2 2.34 -13.23 14.31
N ILE A 3 1.12 -12.93 13.87
CA ILE A 3 0.82 -12.68 12.47
C ILE A 3 1.34 -11.26 12.16
N ALA A 4 2.66 -11.11 12.16
CA ALA A 4 3.34 -9.85 11.90
C ALA A 4 4.03 -9.97 10.54
N GLY A 5 3.47 -9.28 9.54
CA GLY A 5 3.98 -9.27 8.18
C GLY A 5 2.85 -9.12 7.16
N PRO A 6 3.15 -8.65 5.94
CA PRO A 6 2.15 -8.45 4.88
C PRO A 6 1.37 -9.73 4.54
N ASP A 7 2.02 -10.90 4.63
CA ASP A 7 1.44 -12.19 4.27
C ASP A 7 0.40 -12.70 5.29
N GLY A 8 0.40 -12.10 6.49
CA GLY A 8 -0.43 -12.53 7.59
C GLY A 8 -1.91 -12.25 7.41
N VAL A 9 -2.23 -11.08 6.85
CA VAL A 9 -3.60 -10.66 6.56
C VAL A 9 -4.16 -11.45 5.38
N ASP A 10 -3.36 -11.63 4.32
CA ASP A 10 -3.80 -12.39 3.14
C ASP A 10 -4.08 -13.86 3.48
N ALA A 11 -3.25 -14.48 4.34
CA ALA A 11 -3.49 -15.83 4.85
C ALA A 11 -4.78 -15.93 5.69
N ALA A 12 -5.06 -14.92 6.52
CA ALA A 12 -6.25 -14.85 7.35
C ALA A 12 -7.53 -14.73 6.49
N ILE A 13 -7.51 -13.84 5.49
CA ILE A 13 -8.59 -13.69 4.50
C ILE A 13 -8.81 -15.00 3.72
N ALA A 14 -7.75 -15.67 3.30
CA ALA A 14 -7.84 -16.95 2.60
C ALA A 14 -8.45 -18.05 3.48
N ALA A 15 -8.16 -18.05 4.79
CA ALA A 15 -8.73 -18.96 5.77
C ALA A 15 -10.16 -18.59 6.19
N GLY A 16 -10.64 -17.38 5.87
CA GLY A 16 -11.92 -16.86 6.33
C GLY A 16 -11.96 -16.58 7.84
N LEU A 17 -10.80 -16.34 8.45
CA LEU A 17 -10.64 -16.06 9.88
C LEU A 17 -9.95 -14.71 10.05
N ASP A 18 -10.38 -13.92 11.02
CA ASP A 18 -9.67 -12.71 11.43
C ASP A 18 -8.41 -13.09 12.26
N LEU A 19 -7.55 -12.12 12.54
CA LEU A 19 -6.31 -12.31 13.30
C LEU A 19 -6.55 -12.77 14.75
N ASP A 20 -7.74 -12.56 15.28
CA ASP A 20 -8.19 -13.06 16.58
C ASP A 20 -8.83 -14.46 16.52
N GLY A 21 -8.95 -15.05 15.32
CA GLY A 21 -9.54 -16.36 15.08
C GLY A 21 -11.06 -16.36 14.92
N SER A 22 -11.73 -15.21 14.96
CA SER A 22 -13.16 -15.11 14.67
C SER A 22 -13.45 -15.33 13.18
N PRO A 23 -14.60 -15.91 12.80
CA PRO A 23 -14.95 -16.10 11.40
C PRO A 23 -15.31 -14.79 10.71
N ILE A 24 -14.80 -14.57 9.50
CA ILE A 24 -15.15 -13.43 8.66
C ILE A 24 -16.50 -13.71 7.98
N PRO A 25 -17.47 -12.76 8.00
CA PRO A 25 -18.74 -12.91 7.30
C PRO A 25 -18.57 -13.22 5.81
N ALA A 26 -19.38 -14.16 5.28
CA ALA A 26 -19.29 -14.61 3.90
C ALA A 26 -19.43 -13.47 2.88
N GLU A 27 -20.32 -12.51 3.14
CA GLU A 27 -20.54 -11.36 2.24
C GLU A 27 -19.31 -10.45 2.15
N MET A 28 -18.54 -10.33 3.23
CA MET A 28 -17.28 -9.56 3.21
C MET A 28 -16.24 -10.25 2.33
N LEU A 29 -16.11 -11.57 2.45
CA LEU A 29 -15.19 -12.37 1.63
C LEU A 29 -15.59 -12.35 0.15
N SER A 30 -16.90 -12.43 -0.13
CA SER A 30 -17.45 -12.37 -1.49
C SER A 30 -17.09 -11.05 -2.16
N LEU A 31 -17.39 -9.93 -1.50
CA LEU A 31 -17.08 -8.60 -2.00
C LEU A 31 -15.58 -8.38 -2.19
N TYR A 32 -14.75 -8.82 -1.23
CA TYR A 32 -13.30 -8.72 -1.35
C TYR A 32 -12.79 -9.44 -2.62
N ARG A 33 -13.26 -10.67 -2.87
CA ARG A 33 -12.83 -11.47 -4.03
C ARG A 33 -13.23 -10.80 -5.35
N GLU A 34 -14.46 -10.29 -5.44
CA GLU A 34 -14.94 -9.56 -6.61
C GLU A 34 -14.06 -8.34 -6.92
N VAL A 35 -13.78 -7.50 -5.92
CA VAL A 35 -12.95 -6.31 -6.10
C VAL A 35 -11.52 -6.68 -6.51
N MET A 36 -10.94 -7.73 -5.92
CA MET A 36 -9.59 -8.17 -6.27
C MET A 36 -9.50 -8.76 -7.68
N GLU A 37 -10.56 -9.43 -8.16
CA GLU A 37 -10.65 -9.89 -9.55
C GLU A 37 -10.66 -8.70 -10.53
N LEU A 38 -11.43 -7.65 -10.23
CA LEU A 38 -11.43 -6.42 -11.01
C LEU A 38 -10.06 -5.71 -11.01
N GLU A 39 -9.38 -5.63 -9.86
CA GLU A 39 -8.05 -5.03 -9.79
C GLU A 39 -7.00 -5.86 -10.55
N ALA A 40 -7.16 -7.19 -10.62
CA ALA A 40 -6.27 -8.06 -11.40
C ALA A 40 -6.35 -7.80 -12.91
N GLN A 41 -7.50 -7.33 -13.41
CA GLN A 41 -7.69 -6.96 -14.81
C GLN A 41 -7.12 -5.58 -15.17
N ARG A 42 -6.72 -4.78 -14.18
CA ARG A 42 -6.25 -3.42 -14.40
C ARG A 42 -4.87 -3.39 -15.06
N ALA A 43 -4.72 -2.55 -16.09
CA ALA A 43 -3.43 -2.23 -16.65
C ALA A 43 -2.53 -1.56 -15.60
N ARG A 44 -1.45 -2.24 -15.21
CA ARG A 44 -0.52 -1.75 -14.20
C ARG A 44 0.30 -0.58 -14.74
N SER A 45 0.47 0.45 -13.94
CA SER A 45 1.41 1.51 -14.28
C SER A 45 2.85 0.98 -14.24
N GLY A 46 3.73 1.49 -15.10
CA GLY A 46 5.12 1.01 -15.20
C GLY A 46 5.85 0.94 -13.86
N VAL A 47 6.71 -0.07 -13.70
CA VAL A 47 7.33 -0.46 -12.42
C VAL A 47 7.98 0.72 -11.70
N LYS A 48 8.76 1.56 -12.39
CA LYS A 48 9.43 2.73 -11.80
C LYS A 48 8.46 3.73 -11.18
N LYS A 49 7.32 3.99 -11.82
CA LYS A 49 6.28 4.88 -11.31
C LYS A 49 5.61 4.28 -10.06
N SER A 50 5.26 3.00 -10.12
CA SER A 50 4.67 2.27 -9.00
C SER A 50 5.62 2.24 -7.80
N MET A 51 6.92 2.02 -8.03
CA MET A 51 7.96 2.08 -6.99
C MET A 51 8.05 3.46 -6.35
N ARG A 52 8.19 4.54 -7.15
CA ARG A 52 8.25 5.91 -6.61
C ARG A 52 7.02 6.23 -5.76
N ASN A 53 5.82 5.89 -6.22
CA ASN A 53 4.58 6.14 -5.49
C ASN A 53 4.54 5.42 -4.14
N ARG A 54 5.05 4.18 -4.06
CA ARG A 54 5.17 3.44 -2.79
C ARG A 54 6.19 4.09 -1.85
N VAL A 55 7.33 4.53 -2.38
CA VAL A 55 8.34 5.26 -1.59
C VAL A 55 7.77 6.56 -1.04
N VAL A 56 7.04 7.34 -1.84
CA VAL A 56 6.39 8.58 -1.36
C VAL A 56 5.36 8.27 -0.26
N LYS A 57 4.42 7.35 -0.52
CA LYS A 57 3.32 7.03 0.41
C LYS A 57 3.82 6.50 1.76
N THR A 58 4.80 5.60 1.74
CA THR A 58 5.32 5.00 2.97
C THR A 58 6.38 5.88 3.61
N GLY A 59 7.28 6.45 2.80
CA GLY A 59 8.35 7.33 3.25
C GLY A 59 7.83 8.55 4.00
N ALA A 60 6.68 9.12 3.60
CA ALA A 60 6.10 10.27 4.29
C ALA A 60 5.67 9.99 5.73
N LYS A 61 5.49 8.72 6.11
CA LYS A 61 5.23 8.32 7.50
C LYS A 61 6.48 8.28 8.37
N HIS A 62 7.66 8.33 7.77
CA HIS A 62 8.94 8.06 8.43
C HIS A 62 9.96 9.19 8.27
N PHE A 63 9.80 10.04 7.27
CA PHE A 63 10.69 11.16 6.97
C PHE A 63 9.90 12.46 6.89
N ASP A 64 10.52 13.54 7.38
CA ASP A 64 10.04 14.89 7.08
C ASP A 64 10.11 15.19 5.57
N GLN A 65 9.37 16.22 5.16
CA GLN A 65 9.24 16.61 3.75
C GLN A 65 10.59 16.83 3.07
N ALA A 66 11.51 17.55 3.72
CA ALA A 66 12.80 17.90 3.13
C ALA A 66 13.69 16.65 2.98
N SER A 67 13.73 15.80 4.00
CA SER A 67 14.47 14.53 3.95
C SER A 67 13.96 13.59 2.86
N LEU A 68 12.64 13.44 2.72
CA LEU A 68 12.07 12.57 1.69
C LEU A 68 12.32 13.11 0.28
N ASP A 69 12.12 14.41 0.08
CA ASP A 69 12.36 15.09 -1.20
C ASP A 69 13.82 14.92 -1.67
N ALA A 70 14.78 15.18 -0.78
CA ALA A 70 16.20 15.04 -1.09
C ALA A 70 16.57 13.59 -1.46
N ARG A 71 16.01 12.60 -0.75
CA ARG A 71 16.26 11.17 -1.02
C ARG A 71 15.66 10.72 -2.35
N LEU A 72 14.48 11.20 -2.72
CA LEU A 72 13.88 10.93 -4.03
C LEU A 72 14.77 11.44 -5.17
N LYS A 73 15.24 12.69 -5.05
CA LYS A 73 16.14 13.31 -6.03
C LYS A 73 17.47 12.55 -6.13
N ALA A 74 18.06 12.19 -4.99
CA ALA A 74 19.29 11.41 -4.95
C ALA A 74 19.14 10.01 -5.58
N ALA A 75 17.95 9.42 -5.53
CA ALA A 75 17.64 8.13 -6.15
C ALA A 75 17.32 8.24 -7.66
N GLY A 76 17.42 9.43 -8.27
CA GLY A 76 17.17 9.65 -9.69
C GLY A 76 15.69 9.79 -10.06
N TRP A 77 14.81 10.01 -9.08
CA TRP A 77 13.42 10.42 -9.32
C TRP A 77 13.25 11.93 -9.20
N ASP A 78 12.16 12.44 -9.76
CA ASP A 78 11.66 13.76 -9.36
C ASP A 78 11.38 13.75 -7.85
N GLY A 79 11.73 14.85 -7.20
CA GLY A 79 11.35 15.14 -5.82
C GLY A 79 9.84 15.15 -5.59
N LEU A 80 9.41 15.51 -4.39
CA LEU A 80 7.99 15.59 -4.04
C LEU A 80 7.28 16.64 -4.91
N LYS A 81 6.10 16.27 -5.40
CA LYS A 81 5.22 17.16 -6.16
C LYS A 81 4.35 17.96 -5.20
N ASP A 82 3.89 19.15 -5.60
CA ASP A 82 3.07 20.01 -4.74
C ASP A 82 1.83 19.30 -4.18
N LYS A 83 1.15 18.51 -5.02
CA LYS A 83 0.00 17.69 -4.57
C LYS A 83 0.37 16.61 -3.56
N GLU A 84 1.59 16.08 -3.64
CA GLU A 84 2.10 15.07 -2.70
C GLU A 84 2.44 15.76 -1.38
N ILE A 85 3.04 16.95 -1.43
CA ILE A 85 3.32 17.77 -0.27
C ILE A 85 2.03 18.12 0.47
N ALA A 86 1.05 18.69 -0.25
CA ALA A 86 -0.23 19.08 0.33
C ALA A 86 -1.00 17.90 0.95
N PHE A 87 -0.87 16.69 0.38
CA PHE A 87 -1.58 15.51 0.88
C PHE A 87 -0.90 14.85 2.08
N PHE A 88 0.44 14.80 2.11
CA PHE A 88 1.17 14.05 3.14
C PHE A 88 1.76 14.92 4.26
N TYR A 89 1.93 16.23 4.03
CA TYR A 89 2.62 17.15 4.94
C TYR A 89 1.85 18.46 5.19
N GLY A 90 0.71 18.67 4.52
CA GLY A 90 -0.16 19.83 4.69
C GLY A 90 -1.22 19.66 5.77
#